data_AF-A0A536NCV5-F1
#
_entry.id   AF-A0A536NCV5-F1
#
_cell.length_a   1.000
_cell.length_b   1.000
_cell.length_c   1.000
_cell.angle_alpha   90.00
_cell.angle_beta   90.00
_cell.angle_gamma   90.00
#
_symmetry.space_group_name_H-M   'P 1'
#
loop_
_entity.id
_entity.type
_entity.pdbx_description
1 polymer ?
#
loop_
_entity_poly.entity_id
_entity_poly.type
_entity_poly.pdbx_seq_one_letter_code
_entity_poly.pdbx_strand_id
1 'polypeptide(L)'
;MGGEIRASRKRRGMTQKELGDRVGLSQSAVSEVETGNGSGYSLNAWQEVFLALGRPLIIDARRDPAADPFDAGHLAIQELVLRLATAARFVGTFELPVRPGLSRHSVDIFLRDDRRRLMVVCEAWNSFGDIGAASRSFSWKLAQAEEVAGGLEDEYWVGGCWIVRATVANRSLIGRYPSIFASRFPGSSQSWASALTDGAQPPRHPD
;
A
#
# COMPACT_ATOMS: atom_id res chain seq x y z
N MET A 1 -4.73 6.50 30.62
CA MET A 1 -6.04 7.10 30.23
C MET A 1 -6.69 7.90 31.37
N GLY A 2 -6.88 7.36 32.58
CA GLY A 2 -7.57 8.09 33.69
C GLY A 2 -7.02 9.49 34.01
N GLY A 3 -5.69 9.64 34.10
CA GLY A 3 -5.05 10.95 34.31
C GLY A 3 -5.32 11.97 33.20
N GLU A 4 -5.49 11.53 31.94
CA GLU A 4 -5.83 12.41 30.83
C GLU A 4 -7.29 12.87 30.86
N ILE A 5 -8.21 12.00 31.31
CA ILE A 5 -9.62 12.34 31.54
C ILE A 5 -9.69 13.45 32.59
N ARG A 6 -8.98 13.27 33.71
CA ARG A 6 -8.88 14.28 34.78
C ARG A 6 -8.34 15.61 34.26
N ALA A 7 -7.27 15.59 33.47
CA ALA A 7 -6.70 16.79 32.88
C ALA A 7 -7.67 17.46 31.89
N SER A 8 -8.37 16.68 31.07
CA SER A 8 -9.33 17.16 30.08
C SER A 8 -10.56 17.80 30.72
N ARG A 9 -11.05 17.21 31.82
CA ARG A 9 -12.12 17.76 32.64
C ARG A 9 -11.71 19.08 33.28
N LYS A 10 -10.55 19.13 33.93
CA LYS A 10 -10.02 20.36 34.56
C LYS A 10 -9.84 21.50 33.57
N ARG A 11 -9.34 21.24 32.35
CA ARG A 11 -9.25 22.25 31.27
C ARG A 11 -10.60 22.85 30.87
N ARG A 12 -11.70 22.15 31.14
CA ARG A 12 -13.07 22.58 30.86
C ARG A 12 -13.78 23.18 32.07
N GLY A 13 -13.06 23.39 33.18
CA GLY A 13 -13.63 23.93 34.41
C GLY A 13 -14.66 23.03 35.10
N MET A 14 -14.76 21.77 34.70
CA MET A 14 -15.77 20.83 35.21
C MET A 14 -15.29 20.16 36.51
N THR A 15 -16.19 19.99 37.46
CA THR A 15 -16.06 19.09 38.62
C THR A 15 -16.36 17.65 38.22
N GLN A 16 -15.94 16.69 39.04
CA GLN A 16 -16.25 15.27 38.79
C GLN A 16 -17.76 15.00 38.85
N LYS A 17 -18.49 15.74 39.70
CA LYS A 17 -19.95 15.65 39.79
C LYS A 17 -20.61 16.11 38.50
N GLU A 18 -20.22 17.26 37.96
CA GLU A 18 -20.77 17.78 36.70
C GLU A 18 -20.48 16.86 35.50
N LEU A 19 -19.29 16.26 35.46
CA LEU A 19 -18.99 15.25 34.43
C LEU A 19 -19.89 14.02 34.60
N GLY A 20 -20.07 13.55 35.84
CA GLY A 20 -20.92 12.41 36.16
C GLY A 20 -22.38 12.65 35.78
N ASP A 21 -22.95 13.79 36.18
CA ASP A 21 -24.32 14.19 35.86
C ASP A 21 -24.55 14.24 34.33
N ARG A 22 -23.53 14.62 33.56
CA ARG A 22 -23.59 14.70 32.09
C ARG A 22 -23.59 13.35 31.39
N VAL A 23 -23.02 12.32 32.00
CA VAL A 23 -22.85 10.99 31.38
C VAL A 23 -23.59 9.87 32.13
N GLY A 24 -24.42 10.24 33.12
CA GLY A 24 -25.18 9.28 33.92
C GLY A 24 -24.32 8.44 34.89
N LEU A 25 -23.20 8.99 35.35
CA LEU A 25 -22.31 8.33 36.32
C LEU A 25 -22.30 9.08 37.66
N SER A 26 -22.06 8.37 38.77
CA SER A 26 -21.83 9.03 40.05
C SER A 26 -20.49 9.76 40.07
N GLN A 27 -20.33 10.74 40.97
CA GLN A 27 -19.03 11.37 41.19
C GLN A 27 -17.95 10.35 41.60
N SER A 28 -18.31 9.32 42.38
CA SER A 28 -17.40 8.24 42.75
C SER A 28 -16.95 7.43 41.52
N ALA A 29 -17.86 7.11 40.60
CA ALA A 29 -17.55 6.42 39.36
C ALA A 29 -16.59 7.23 38.47
N VAL A 30 -16.81 8.56 38.37
CA VAL A 30 -15.86 9.46 37.69
C VAL A 30 -14.49 9.46 38.37
N SER A 31 -14.44 9.40 39.71
CA SER A 31 -13.18 9.30 40.45
C SER A 31 -12.44 7.99 40.17
N GLU A 32 -13.16 6.86 40.09
CA GLU A 32 -12.57 5.55 39.75
C GLU A 32 -12.00 5.55 38.33
N VAL A 33 -12.75 6.08 37.36
CA VAL A 33 -12.28 6.25 35.97
C VAL A 33 -11.02 7.13 35.90
N GLU A 34 -10.99 8.26 36.63
CA GLU A 34 -9.85 9.18 36.65
C GLU A 34 -8.61 8.62 37.35
N THR A 35 -8.78 7.70 38.29
CA THR A 35 -7.69 7.05 39.05
C THR A 35 -7.19 5.75 38.41
N GLY A 36 -7.78 5.33 37.28
CA GLY A 36 -7.38 4.12 36.57
C GLY A 36 -8.07 2.84 37.05
N ASN A 37 -9.05 2.96 37.95
CA ASN A 37 -9.84 1.86 38.49
C ASN A 37 -11.16 1.63 37.71
N GLY A 38 -11.27 2.18 36.50
CA GLY A 38 -12.49 2.13 35.70
C GLY A 38 -12.70 0.85 34.87
N SER A 39 -11.97 -0.23 35.13
CA SER A 39 -12.04 -1.48 34.36
C SER A 39 -13.40 -2.18 34.45
N GLY A 40 -14.19 -1.90 35.49
CA GLY A 40 -15.55 -2.42 35.66
C GLY A 40 -16.63 -1.71 34.82
N TYR A 41 -16.30 -0.61 34.14
CA TYR A 41 -17.27 0.14 33.34
C TYR A 41 -17.31 -0.32 31.89
N SER A 42 -18.52 -0.27 31.29
CA SER A 42 -18.74 -0.68 29.91
C SER A 42 -18.03 0.24 28.91
N LEU A 43 -17.77 -0.28 27.71
CA LEU A 43 -17.21 0.51 26.60
C LEU A 43 -18.07 1.75 26.29
N ASN A 44 -19.39 1.61 26.40
CA ASN A 44 -20.34 2.71 26.23
C ASN A 44 -20.13 3.81 27.29
N ALA A 45 -19.92 3.45 28.56
CA ALA A 45 -19.63 4.43 29.60
C ALA A 45 -18.31 5.19 29.33
N TRP A 46 -17.29 4.50 28.84
CA TRP A 46 -16.04 5.13 28.39
C TRP A 46 -16.27 6.08 27.21
N GLN A 47 -17.04 5.65 26.20
CA GLN A 47 -17.38 6.48 25.05
C GLN A 47 -18.12 7.76 25.47
N GLU A 48 -19.13 7.66 26.33
CA GLU A 48 -19.89 8.81 26.84
C GLU A 48 -19.01 9.81 27.62
N VAL A 49 -18.10 9.33 28.47
CA VAL A 49 -17.12 10.17 29.17
C VAL A 49 -16.24 10.94 28.19
N PHE A 50 -15.75 10.26 27.16
CA PHE A 50 -14.89 10.85 26.13
C PHE A 50 -15.65 11.88 25.27
N LEU A 51 -16.88 11.56 24.85
CA LEU A 51 -17.77 12.46 24.12
C LEU A 51 -18.15 13.70 24.94
N ALA A 52 -18.50 13.55 26.22
CA ALA A 52 -18.80 14.67 27.11
C ALA A 52 -17.61 15.61 27.31
N LEU A 53 -16.40 15.06 27.21
CA LEU A 53 -15.15 15.82 27.21
C LEU A 53 -14.75 16.33 25.82
N GLY A 54 -15.59 16.18 24.79
CA GLY A 54 -15.30 16.61 23.42
C GLY A 54 -14.04 15.97 22.84
N ARG A 55 -13.74 14.73 23.24
CA ARG A 55 -12.61 13.93 22.74
C ARG A 55 -13.17 12.61 22.22
N PRO A 56 -13.18 12.33 20.91
CA PRO A 56 -13.63 11.03 20.44
C PRO A 56 -12.72 9.93 20.97
N LEU A 57 -13.32 8.84 21.47
CA LEU A 57 -12.62 7.60 21.81
C LEU A 57 -12.62 6.71 20.58
N ILE A 58 -11.43 6.36 20.09
CA ILE A 58 -11.26 5.40 19.00
C ILE A 58 -10.92 4.06 19.63
N ILE A 59 -11.77 3.06 19.42
CA ILE A 59 -11.53 1.67 19.79
C ILE A 59 -11.38 0.88 18.50
N ASP A 60 -10.23 0.23 18.34
CA ASP A 60 -9.95 -0.60 17.18
C ASP A 60 -9.79 -2.05 17.64
N ALA A 61 -10.55 -2.95 17.03
CA ALA A 61 -10.38 -4.37 17.22
C ALA A 61 -9.15 -4.82 16.42
N ARG A 62 -8.09 -5.20 17.13
CA ARG A 62 -6.89 -5.76 16.51
C ARG A 62 -7.27 -6.93 15.60
N ARG A 63 -6.70 -6.95 14.39
CA ARG A 63 -7.06 -7.88 13.32
C ARG A 63 -6.88 -9.33 13.74
N ASP A 64 -7.78 -10.18 13.25
CA ASP A 64 -7.64 -11.62 13.31
C ASP A 64 -6.32 -12.05 12.64
N PRO A 65 -5.37 -12.69 13.37
CA PRO A 65 -4.13 -13.21 12.79
C PRO A 65 -4.34 -14.32 11.75
N ALA A 66 -5.53 -14.92 11.71
CA ALA A 66 -5.89 -15.99 10.76
C ALA A 66 -6.45 -15.47 9.43
N ALA A 67 -6.66 -14.16 9.28
CA ALA A 67 -7.07 -13.58 8.00
C ALA A 67 -5.84 -13.39 7.08
N ASP A 68 -5.98 -13.75 5.80
CA ASP A 68 -4.97 -13.44 4.78
C ASP A 68 -4.62 -11.93 4.80
N PRO A 69 -3.37 -11.56 4.46
CA PRO A 69 -3.00 -10.16 4.21
C PRO A 69 -4.01 -9.50 3.25
N PHE A 70 -4.33 -8.22 3.48
CA PHE A 70 -5.29 -7.49 2.63
C PHE A 70 -4.88 -7.48 1.14
N ASP A 71 -3.58 -7.63 0.90
CA ASP A 71 -2.90 -7.65 -0.39
C ASP A 71 -2.50 -9.07 -0.84
N ALA A 72 -3.02 -10.15 -0.25
CA ALA A 72 -2.62 -11.53 -0.59
C ALA A 72 -2.68 -11.82 -2.10
N GLY A 73 -3.68 -11.29 -2.81
CA GLY A 73 -3.76 -11.40 -4.27
C GLY A 73 -2.67 -10.62 -5.01
N HIS A 74 -2.20 -9.50 -4.47
CA HIS A 74 -1.09 -8.71 -5.01
C HIS A 74 0.26 -9.38 -4.70
N LEU A 75 0.47 -9.85 -3.47
CA LEU A 75 1.64 -10.63 -3.06
C LEU A 75 1.79 -11.92 -3.89
N ALA A 76 0.69 -12.63 -4.17
CA ALA A 76 0.72 -13.82 -5.01
C ALA A 76 1.18 -13.54 -6.46
N ILE A 77 0.82 -12.38 -7.02
CA ILE A 77 1.30 -11.96 -8.34
C ILE A 77 2.80 -11.66 -8.27
N GLN A 78 3.25 -10.96 -7.23
CA GLN A 78 4.66 -10.63 -7.04
C GLN A 78 5.54 -11.88 -6.92
N GLU A 79 5.14 -12.83 -6.07
CA GLU A 79 5.83 -14.11 -5.89
C GLU A 79 5.89 -14.91 -7.21
N LEU A 80 4.78 -14.95 -7.95
CA LEU A 80 4.74 -15.63 -9.25
C LEU A 80 5.73 -15.02 -10.25
N VAL A 81 5.74 -13.70 -10.38
CA VAL A 81 6.61 -13.00 -11.33
C VAL A 81 8.08 -13.15 -10.92
N LEU A 82 8.41 -13.00 -9.64
CA LEU A 82 9.78 -13.20 -9.15
C LEU A 82 10.27 -14.61 -9.46
N ARG A 83 9.47 -15.64 -9.16
CA ARG A 83 9.81 -17.03 -9.44
C ARG A 83 10.04 -17.29 -10.94
N LEU A 84 9.18 -16.77 -11.81
CA LEU A 84 9.31 -16.91 -13.26
C LEU A 84 10.53 -16.15 -13.79
N ALA A 85 10.74 -14.92 -13.33
CA ALA A 85 11.87 -14.09 -13.72
C ALA A 85 13.21 -14.71 -13.29
N THR A 86 13.28 -15.31 -12.09
CA THR A 86 14.45 -16.08 -11.64
C THR A 86 14.73 -17.27 -12.56
N ALA A 87 13.70 -18.02 -12.97
CA ALA A 87 13.86 -19.09 -13.95
C ALA A 87 14.36 -18.57 -15.32
N ALA A 88 13.93 -17.37 -15.71
CA ALA A 88 14.41 -16.62 -16.86
C ALA A 88 15.78 -15.91 -16.64
N ARG A 89 16.44 -16.16 -15.51
CA ARG A 89 17.77 -15.63 -15.12
C ARG A 89 17.85 -14.13 -14.86
N PHE A 90 16.73 -13.48 -14.56
CA PHE A 90 16.77 -12.16 -13.93
C PHE A 90 17.23 -12.27 -12.48
N VAL A 91 17.97 -11.25 -12.03
CA VAL A 91 18.14 -10.92 -10.62
C VAL A 91 16.98 -10.01 -10.24
N GLY A 92 16.06 -10.50 -9.41
CA GLY A 92 14.90 -9.73 -8.95
C GLY A 92 15.12 -9.14 -7.56
N THR A 93 14.74 -7.88 -7.36
CA THR A 93 14.64 -7.25 -6.04
C THR A 93 13.25 -6.65 -5.83
N PHE A 94 12.76 -6.67 -4.59
CA PHE A 94 11.48 -6.05 -4.20
C PHE A 94 11.57 -4.52 -4.12
N GLU A 95 12.78 -3.98 -4.02
CA GLU A 95 12.99 -2.53 -3.92
C GLU A 95 14.03 -2.10 -4.96
N LEU A 96 13.71 -1.00 -5.65
CA LEU A 96 14.73 -0.20 -6.34
C LEU A 96 15.64 0.38 -5.24
N PRO A 97 16.97 0.28 -5.32
CA PRO A 97 17.85 0.97 -4.39
C PRO A 97 17.74 2.49 -4.62
N VAL A 98 16.78 3.13 -3.95
CA VAL A 98 16.55 4.58 -4.03
C VAL A 98 17.55 5.30 -3.13
N ARG A 99 17.90 6.54 -3.48
CA ARG A 99 18.70 7.44 -2.63
C ARG A 99 18.10 7.51 -1.21
N PRO A 100 18.93 7.52 -0.14
CA PRO A 100 18.44 7.65 1.24
C PRO A 100 17.60 8.91 1.40
N GLY A 101 16.35 8.78 1.88
CA GLY A 101 15.45 9.89 2.19
C GLY A 101 14.14 9.96 1.39
N LEU A 102 13.96 9.13 0.36
CA LEU A 102 12.72 9.03 -0.42
C LEU A 102 11.96 7.72 -0.09
N SER A 103 11.60 7.54 1.18
CA SER A 103 11.16 6.25 1.73
C SER A 103 9.70 5.85 1.48
N ARG A 104 9.04 6.30 0.39
CA ARG A 104 7.58 6.08 0.30
C ARG A 104 6.98 5.36 -0.89
N HIS A 105 7.72 5.00 -1.92
CA HIS A 105 7.10 4.25 -3.04
C HIS A 105 8.07 3.22 -3.61
N SER A 106 7.99 1.99 -3.10
CA SER A 106 8.64 0.84 -3.71
C SER A 106 8.03 0.56 -5.08
N VAL A 107 8.87 0.16 -6.04
CA VAL A 107 8.42 -0.56 -7.22
C VAL A 107 7.91 -1.91 -6.74
N ASP A 108 6.80 -2.43 -7.28
CA ASP A 108 6.29 -3.73 -6.80
C ASP A 108 7.31 -4.84 -7.06
N ILE A 109 7.93 -4.82 -8.26
CA ILE A 109 8.98 -5.76 -8.66
C ILE A 109 9.96 -5.07 -9.59
N PHE A 110 11.25 -5.11 -9.24
CA PHE A 110 12.34 -4.65 -10.09
C PHE A 110 13.20 -5.83 -10.53
N LEU A 111 13.41 -5.97 -11.83
CA LEU A 111 14.18 -7.07 -12.41
C LEU A 111 15.38 -6.53 -13.17
N ARG A 112 16.54 -7.18 -13.01
CA ARG A 112 17.78 -6.83 -13.71
C ARG A 112 18.38 -8.05 -14.39
N ASP A 113 18.82 -7.88 -15.63
CA ASP A 113 19.58 -8.87 -16.38
C ASP A 113 20.81 -8.20 -17.00
N ASP A 114 21.97 -8.49 -16.42
CA ASP A 114 23.26 -7.94 -16.86
C ASP A 114 23.71 -8.48 -18.22
N ARG A 115 23.34 -9.72 -18.57
CA ARG A 115 23.69 -10.30 -19.88
C ARG A 115 22.97 -9.60 -21.01
N ARG A 116 21.72 -9.22 -20.79
CA ARG A 116 20.89 -8.49 -21.77
C ARG A 116 21.01 -6.98 -21.64
N ARG A 117 21.73 -6.48 -20.61
CA ARG A 117 21.77 -5.06 -20.22
C ARG A 117 20.36 -4.48 -20.12
N LEU A 118 19.53 -5.15 -19.33
CA LEU A 118 18.09 -4.93 -19.24
C LEU A 118 17.67 -4.70 -17.78
N MET A 119 16.88 -3.65 -17.55
CA MET A 119 16.15 -3.44 -16.31
C MET A 119 14.65 -3.36 -16.60
N VAL A 120 13.83 -3.99 -15.76
CA VAL A 120 12.38 -4.03 -15.93
C VAL A 120 11.67 -3.61 -14.65
N VAL A 121 10.79 -2.61 -14.78
CA VAL A 121 9.86 -2.16 -13.74
C VAL A 121 8.52 -2.85 -13.97
N CYS A 122 8.07 -3.67 -13.02
CA CYS A 122 6.79 -4.37 -13.08
C CYS A 122 5.86 -3.89 -11.96
N GLU A 123 4.63 -3.50 -12.31
CA GLU A 123 3.56 -3.18 -11.35
C GLU A 123 2.50 -4.29 -11.36
N ALA A 124 2.11 -4.81 -10.19
CA ALA A 124 1.15 -5.89 -10.05
C ALA A 124 -0.27 -5.36 -9.78
N TRP A 125 -1.24 -5.77 -10.60
CA TRP A 125 -2.62 -5.29 -10.52
C TRP A 125 -3.59 -6.43 -10.25
N ASN A 126 -4.12 -6.51 -9.03
CA ASN A 126 -5.26 -7.39 -8.73
C ASN A 126 -6.57 -6.81 -9.28
N SER A 127 -6.75 -5.49 -9.15
CA SER A 127 -7.88 -4.71 -9.66
C SER A 127 -7.46 -3.27 -9.92
N PHE A 128 -8.14 -2.58 -10.84
CA PHE A 128 -7.89 -1.17 -11.11
C PHE A 128 -8.79 -0.25 -10.28
N GLY A 129 -8.20 0.79 -9.69
CA GLY A 129 -8.92 1.91 -9.05
C GLY A 129 -8.91 3.14 -9.95
N ASP A 130 -7.83 3.93 -9.85
CA ASP A 130 -7.58 5.10 -10.70
C ASP A 130 -6.42 4.82 -11.66
N ILE A 131 -6.75 4.55 -12.93
CA ILE A 131 -5.77 4.26 -13.99
C ILE A 131 -4.86 5.48 -14.28
N GLY A 132 -5.38 6.70 -14.16
CA GLY A 132 -4.61 7.90 -14.45
C GLY A 132 -3.55 8.16 -13.37
N ALA A 133 -3.92 8.05 -12.10
CA ALA A 133 -2.98 8.12 -10.99
C ALA A 133 -1.94 6.98 -11.05
N ALA A 134 -2.39 5.77 -11.35
CA ALA A 134 -1.53 4.61 -11.56
C ALA A 134 -0.50 4.84 -12.67
N SER A 135 -0.92 5.36 -13.82
CA SER A 135 -0.02 5.63 -14.95
C SER A 135 1.02 6.69 -14.61
N ARG A 136 0.67 7.73 -13.85
CA ARG A 136 1.64 8.76 -13.41
C ARG A 136 2.65 8.19 -12.42
N SER A 137 2.19 7.42 -11.44
CA SER A 137 3.07 6.73 -10.50
C SER A 137 4.04 5.80 -11.23
N PHE A 138 3.55 5.05 -12.22
CA PHE A 138 4.37 4.17 -13.04
C PHE A 138 5.41 4.92 -13.88
N SER A 139 5.07 6.06 -14.49
CA SER A 139 6.05 6.92 -15.20
C SER A 139 7.18 7.36 -14.28
N TRP A 140 6.84 7.77 -13.07
CA TRP A 140 7.82 8.23 -12.10
C TRP A 140 8.76 7.07 -11.68
N LYS A 141 8.22 5.86 -11.49
CA LYS A 141 9.01 4.66 -11.20
C LYS A 141 9.97 4.28 -12.34
N LEU A 142 9.51 4.37 -13.59
CA LEU A 142 10.37 4.18 -14.77
C LEU A 142 11.52 5.19 -14.82
N ALA A 143 11.23 6.48 -14.61
CA ALA A 143 12.25 7.53 -14.61
C ALA A 143 13.32 7.31 -13.52
N GLN A 144 12.93 6.80 -12.35
CA GLN A 144 13.90 6.43 -11.32
C GLN A 144 14.77 5.24 -11.73
N ALA A 145 14.20 4.23 -12.39
CA ALA A 145 14.99 3.12 -12.91
C ALA A 145 15.97 3.57 -14.00
N GLU A 146 15.58 4.53 -14.85
CA GLU A 146 16.47 5.20 -15.81
C GLU A 146 17.61 5.95 -15.13
N GLU A 147 17.33 6.65 -14.03
CA GLU A 147 18.38 7.32 -13.24
C GLU A 147 19.38 6.32 -12.64
N VAL A 148 18.87 5.20 -12.10
CA VAL A 148 19.72 4.10 -11.59
C VAL A 148 20.56 3.51 -12.72
N ALA A 149 19.98 3.26 -13.89
CA ALA A 149 20.68 2.75 -15.06
C ALA A 149 21.78 3.71 -15.53
N GLY A 150 21.51 5.02 -15.57
CA GLY A 150 22.49 6.04 -15.96
C GLY A 150 23.64 6.24 -14.97
N GLY A 151 23.52 5.72 -13.74
CA GLY A 151 24.60 5.70 -12.74
C GLY A 151 25.55 4.50 -12.86
N LEU A 152 25.28 3.56 -13.77
CA LEU A 152 26.14 2.38 -14.01
C LEU A 152 27.16 2.66 -15.13
N GLU A 153 28.27 1.91 -15.13
CA GLU A 153 29.30 2.02 -16.18
C GLU A 153 28.79 1.52 -17.54
N ASP A 154 27.99 0.45 -17.53
CA ASP A 154 27.37 -0.11 -18.73
C ASP A 154 26.01 0.55 -19.02
N GLU A 155 25.67 0.69 -20.30
CA GLU A 155 24.36 1.18 -20.72
C GLU A 155 23.29 0.09 -20.59
N TYR A 156 22.28 0.32 -19.74
CA TYR A 156 21.11 -0.56 -19.59
C TYR A 156 19.89 0.04 -20.28
N TRP A 157 19.15 -0.79 -21.02
CA TRP A 157 17.80 -0.43 -21.46
C TRP A 157 16.81 -0.65 -20.31
N VAL A 158 15.99 0.37 -20.05
CA VAL A 158 14.93 0.32 -19.05
C VAL A 158 13.59 0.16 -19.74
N GLY A 159 12.85 -0.87 -19.36
CA GLY A 159 11.48 -1.07 -19.77
C GLY A 159 10.56 -1.30 -18.58
N GLY A 160 9.27 -1.45 -18.86
CA GLY A 160 8.34 -1.85 -17.82
C GLY A 160 6.99 -2.24 -18.35
N CYS A 161 6.26 -2.99 -17.53
CA CYS A 161 4.94 -3.49 -17.86
C CYS A 161 4.04 -3.54 -16.62
N TRP A 162 2.73 -3.58 -16.85
CA TRP A 162 1.75 -3.90 -15.83
C TRP A 162 1.40 -5.38 -15.89
N ILE A 163 1.54 -6.07 -14.77
CA ILE A 163 1.14 -7.47 -14.60
C ILE A 163 -0.27 -7.49 -14.02
N VAL A 164 -1.25 -7.74 -14.89
CA VAL A 164 -2.66 -7.63 -14.54
C VAL A 164 -3.26 -9.01 -14.32
N ARG A 165 -3.91 -9.22 -13.17
CA ARG A 165 -4.66 -10.45 -12.92
C ARG A 165 -5.76 -10.60 -13.96
N ALA A 166 -5.81 -11.76 -14.60
CA ALA A 166 -6.71 -12.09 -15.70
C ALA A 166 -8.17 -12.34 -15.27
N THR A 167 -8.82 -11.38 -14.60
CA THR A 167 -10.24 -11.45 -14.22
C THR A 167 -11.16 -10.93 -15.33
N VAL A 168 -12.43 -11.33 -15.30
CA VAL A 168 -13.46 -10.82 -16.24
C VAL A 168 -13.57 -9.29 -16.14
N ALA A 169 -13.50 -8.73 -14.93
CA ALA A 169 -13.56 -7.30 -14.70
C ALA A 169 -12.36 -6.56 -15.32
N ASN A 170 -11.12 -7.03 -15.10
CA ASN A 170 -9.93 -6.41 -15.64
C ASN A 170 -9.88 -6.49 -17.17
N ARG A 171 -10.23 -7.65 -17.75
CA ARG A 171 -10.32 -7.82 -19.21
C ARG A 171 -11.36 -6.89 -19.83
N SER A 172 -12.53 -6.78 -19.19
CA SER A 172 -13.61 -5.88 -19.65
C SER A 172 -13.19 -4.41 -19.58
N LEU A 173 -12.44 -4.02 -18.54
CA LEU A 173 -11.95 -2.65 -18.39
C LEU A 173 -10.90 -2.30 -19.45
N ILE A 174 -9.94 -3.19 -19.69
CA ILE A 174 -8.92 -3.01 -20.74
C ILE A 174 -9.59 -2.94 -22.12
N GLY A 175 -10.54 -3.84 -22.39
CA GLY A 175 -11.30 -3.86 -23.65
C GLY A 175 -12.21 -2.64 -23.84
N ARG A 176 -12.63 -1.98 -22.76
CA ARG A 176 -13.42 -0.74 -22.82
C ARG A 176 -12.57 0.49 -23.15
N TYR A 177 -11.30 0.51 -22.76
CA TYR A 177 -10.41 1.65 -22.94
C TYR A 177 -9.12 1.31 -23.72
N PRO A 178 -9.22 0.66 -24.90
CA PRO A 178 -8.06 0.10 -25.59
C PRO A 178 -7.03 1.17 -25.98
N SER A 179 -7.47 2.36 -26.42
CA SER A 179 -6.57 3.45 -26.81
C SER A 179 -5.75 4.01 -25.65
N ILE A 180 -6.32 4.05 -24.44
CA ILE A 180 -5.61 4.52 -23.24
C ILE A 180 -4.47 3.56 -22.92
N PHE A 181 -4.76 2.25 -22.88
CA PHE A 181 -3.75 1.22 -22.63
C PHE A 181 -2.72 1.16 -23.75
N ALA A 182 -3.12 1.21 -25.03
CA ALA A 182 -2.19 1.17 -26.16
C ALA A 182 -1.24 2.39 -26.20
N SER A 183 -1.74 3.60 -25.88
CA SER A 183 -0.88 4.78 -25.81
C SER A 183 0.18 4.69 -24.70
N ARG A 184 -0.10 3.90 -23.65
CA ARG A 184 0.79 3.76 -22.49
C ARG A 184 1.70 2.55 -22.59
N PHE A 185 1.19 1.47 -23.16
CA PHE A 185 1.86 0.18 -23.31
C PHE A 185 1.83 -0.21 -24.79
N PRO A 186 2.71 0.38 -25.61
CA PRO A 186 2.65 0.20 -27.06
C PRO A 186 3.22 -1.15 -27.54
N GLY A 187 3.91 -1.91 -26.68
CA GLY A 187 4.49 -3.21 -27.02
C GLY A 187 3.60 -4.40 -26.65
N SER A 188 3.73 -5.50 -27.41
CA SER A 188 2.98 -6.74 -27.20
C SER A 188 3.11 -7.32 -25.78
N SER A 189 1.96 -7.57 -25.16
CA SER A 189 1.88 -8.28 -23.87
C SER A 189 2.41 -9.71 -23.96
N GLN A 190 2.32 -10.36 -25.12
CA GLN A 190 2.86 -11.70 -25.33
C GLN A 190 4.39 -11.68 -25.34
N SER A 191 4.98 -10.68 -26.01
CA SER A 191 6.44 -10.49 -26.04
C SER A 191 6.98 -10.20 -24.64
N TRP A 192 6.26 -9.39 -23.85
CA TRP A 192 6.60 -9.17 -22.43
C TRP A 192 6.50 -10.45 -21.60
N ALA A 193 5.45 -11.26 -21.79
CA ALA A 193 5.31 -12.54 -21.09
C ALA A 193 6.51 -13.46 -21.38
N SER A 194 6.84 -13.68 -22.66
CA SER A 194 8.00 -14.50 -23.03
C SER A 194 9.34 -13.92 -22.56
N ALA A 195 9.47 -12.60 -22.51
CA ALA A 195 10.68 -11.97 -21.96
C ALA A 195 10.87 -12.27 -20.47
N LEU A 196 9.76 -12.27 -19.70
CA LEU A 196 9.74 -12.50 -18.26
C LEU A 196 9.77 -13.98 -17.86
N THR A 197 9.27 -14.89 -18.71
CA THR A 197 9.21 -16.33 -18.41
C THR A 197 10.33 -17.14 -19.05
N ASP A 198 10.72 -16.78 -20.27
CA ASP A 198 11.60 -17.60 -21.11
C ASP A 198 12.93 -16.89 -21.42
N GLY A 199 13.09 -15.64 -20.98
CA GLY A 199 14.28 -14.83 -21.23
C GLY A 199 14.37 -14.25 -22.64
N ALA A 200 13.27 -14.21 -23.39
CA ALA A 200 13.20 -13.57 -24.70
C ALA A 200 13.50 -12.05 -24.63
N GLN A 201 13.70 -11.39 -25.78
CA GLN A 201 13.83 -9.94 -25.80
C GLN A 201 12.46 -9.27 -25.60
N PRO A 202 12.34 -8.30 -24.66
CA PRO A 202 11.10 -7.54 -24.52
C PRO A 202 10.87 -6.62 -25.72
N PRO A 203 9.63 -6.18 -25.99
CA PRO A 203 9.34 -5.26 -27.08
C PRO A 203 9.99 -3.89 -26.78
N ARG A 204 10.89 -3.44 -27.66
CA ARG A 204 11.64 -2.17 -27.51
C ARG A 204 10.98 -0.99 -28.24
N HIS A 205 10.05 -1.28 -29.14
CA HIS A 205 9.30 -0.30 -29.93
C HIS A 205 7.80 -0.64 -29.91
N PRO A 206 6.93 0.33 -30.21
CA PRO A 206 5.53 0.05 -30.54
C PRO A 206 5.43 -1.00 -31.66
N ASP A 207 4.49 -1.93 -31.53
CA ASP A 207 4.12 -2.85 -32.61
C ASP A 207 3.20 -2.18 -33.65
#